data_AF-A0A9W4FHR4-F1
#
_entry.id   AF-A0A9W4FHR4-F1
#
_cell.length_a   1.000
_cell.length_b   1.000
_cell.length_c   1.000
_cell.angle_alpha   90.00
_cell.angle_beta   90.00
_cell.angle_gamma   90.00
#
_symmetry.space_group_name_H-M   'P 1'
#
loop_
_entity.id
_entity.type
_entity.pdbx_description
1 polymer ?
#
loop_
_entity_poly.entity_id
_entity_poly.type
_entity_poly.pdbx_seq_one_letter_code
_entity_poly.pdbx_strand_id
1 'polypeptide(L)'
;MATPCEPVCINIVASPGAGKPGFSGQATNFRGWVLTVENLPDVMKCPDGTTATGGMNFRWSDDLTGYGHTFSSTEACGKPPQPYDQFTFTLTKV
;
A
#
# COMPACT_ATOMS: atom_id res chain seq x y z
N MET A 1 -18.91 2.91 5.20
CA MET A 1 -18.89 4.33 5.58
C MET A 1 -17.49 4.85 5.27
N ALA A 2 -17.35 5.84 4.39
CA ALA A 2 -16.06 6.48 4.16
C ALA A 2 -15.77 7.38 5.37
N THR A 3 -14.64 7.17 6.03
CA THR A 3 -14.19 8.03 7.13
C THR A 3 -14.02 9.44 6.58
N PRO A 4 -14.58 10.49 7.24
CA PRO A 4 -14.39 11.86 6.80
C PRO A 4 -12.90 12.22 6.82
N CYS A 5 -12.38 12.74 5.72
CA CYS A 5 -10.99 13.19 5.63
C CYS A 5 -10.89 14.64 6.10
N GLU A 6 -10.32 14.85 7.29
CA GLU A 6 -9.94 16.16 7.82
C GLU A 6 -8.45 16.17 8.21
N PRO A 7 -7.71 17.28 8.10
CA PRO A 7 -7.74 18.36 7.11
C PRO A 7 -6.65 18.20 6.02
N VAL A 8 -5.84 17.13 6.04
CA VAL A 8 -4.71 16.95 5.11
C VAL A 8 -4.72 15.55 4.51
N CYS A 9 -5.79 15.24 3.78
CA CYS A 9 -5.94 13.96 3.13
C CYS A 9 -6.27 14.11 1.64
N ILE A 10 -5.80 13.15 0.84
CA ILE A 10 -6.17 13.01 -0.58
C ILE A 10 -6.66 11.60 -0.85
N ASN A 11 -7.62 11.49 -1.77
CA ASN A 11 -8.03 10.18 -2.29
C ASN A 11 -7.00 9.71 -3.32
N ILE A 12 -6.52 8.49 -3.16
CA ILE A 12 -5.65 7.80 -4.10
C ILE A 12 -6.47 6.72 -4.79
N VAL A 13 -6.35 6.68 -6.11
CA VAL A 13 -6.90 5.61 -6.94
C VAL A 13 -5.76 5.02 -7.75
N ALA A 14 -5.48 3.75 -7.53
CA ALA A 14 -4.56 2.96 -8.32
C ALA A 14 -5.36 2.04 -9.24
N SER A 15 -5.26 2.27 -10.55
CA SER A 15 -5.89 1.39 -11.53
C SER A 15 -5.30 -0.03 -11.48
N PRO A 16 -6.09 -1.06 -11.84
CA PRO A 16 -5.57 -2.41 -11.97
C PRO A 16 -4.40 -2.47 -12.96
N GLY A 17 -3.38 -3.26 -12.63
CA GLY A 17 -2.25 -3.56 -13.49
C GLY A 17 -2.22 -5.04 -13.87
N ALA A 18 -1.27 -5.43 -14.73
CA ALA A 18 -1.11 -6.83 -15.10
C ALA A 18 -0.88 -7.72 -13.85
N GLY A 19 -1.85 -8.59 -13.56
CA GLY A 19 -1.82 -9.50 -12.41
C GLY A 19 -1.96 -8.84 -11.04
N LYS A 20 -2.40 -7.56 -10.97
CA LYS A 20 -2.59 -6.84 -9.70
C LYS A 20 -3.95 -6.15 -9.66
N PRO A 21 -4.79 -6.39 -8.63
CA PRO A 21 -6.03 -5.66 -8.48
C PRO A 21 -5.74 -4.17 -8.28
N GLY A 22 -6.61 -3.33 -8.83
CA GLY A 22 -6.61 -1.91 -8.49
C GLY A 22 -7.03 -1.71 -7.03
N PHE A 23 -6.67 -0.57 -6.45
CA PHE A 23 -7.08 -0.22 -5.10
C PHE A 23 -7.35 1.27 -4.99
N SER A 24 -8.09 1.65 -3.96
CA SER A 24 -8.29 3.04 -3.59
C SER A 24 -8.13 3.20 -2.09
N GLY A 25 -7.63 4.36 -1.66
CA GLY A 25 -7.51 4.66 -0.25
C GLY A 25 -7.29 6.14 -0.01
N GLN A 26 -7.26 6.51 1.28
CA GLN A 26 -7.04 7.88 1.71
C GLN A 26 -5.62 8.02 2.21
N ALA A 27 -4.85 8.91 1.58
CA ALA A 27 -3.52 9.26 2.04
C ALA A 27 -3.60 10.48 2.95
N THR A 28 -2.83 10.49 4.03
CA THR A 28 -2.73 11.62 4.96
C THR A 28 -1.34 12.26 4.89
N ASN A 29 -1.25 13.57 5.06
CA ASN A 29 0.04 14.26 5.08
C ASN A 29 0.51 14.47 6.53
N PHE A 30 1.64 13.87 6.87
CA PHE A 30 2.35 14.10 8.12
C PHE A 30 3.86 14.07 7.87
N ARG A 31 4.43 15.20 7.46
CA ARG A 31 5.83 15.32 6.99
C ARG A 31 6.09 14.37 5.81
N GLY A 32 5.26 14.53 4.78
CA GLY A 32 5.13 13.61 3.64
C GLY A 32 3.77 12.91 3.66
N TRP A 33 3.33 12.49 2.50
CA TRP A 33 2.09 11.75 2.32
C TRP A 33 2.29 10.30 2.72
N VAL A 34 1.32 9.72 3.42
CA VAL A 34 1.30 8.33 3.86
C VAL A 34 -0.03 7.71 3.45
N LEU A 35 0.01 6.52 2.86
CA LEU A 35 -1.17 5.72 2.56
C LEU A 35 -0.94 4.30 3.09
N THR A 36 -1.89 3.80 3.87
CA THR A 36 -1.95 2.40 4.30
C THR A 36 -3.16 1.75 3.66
N VAL A 37 -2.93 0.63 2.97
CA VAL A 37 -4.00 -0.18 2.37
C VAL A 37 -3.90 -1.58 2.97
N GLU A 38 -4.95 -2.02 3.65
CA GLU A 38 -5.00 -3.33 4.28
C GLU A 38 -5.85 -4.32 3.48
N ASN A 39 -5.69 -5.61 3.78
CA ASN A 39 -6.50 -6.70 3.21
C ASN A 39 -6.47 -6.78 1.68
N LEU A 40 -5.31 -6.48 1.08
CA LEU A 40 -5.07 -6.65 -0.34
C LEU A 40 -4.82 -8.12 -0.68
N PRO A 41 -5.67 -8.75 -1.52
CA PRO A 41 -5.46 -10.12 -1.94
C PRO A 41 -4.22 -10.21 -2.84
N ASP A 42 -3.54 -11.35 -2.76
CA ASP A 42 -2.43 -11.73 -3.62
C ASP A 42 -1.23 -10.76 -3.65
N VAL A 43 -1.09 -9.91 -2.63
CA VAL A 43 -0.02 -8.90 -2.59
C VAL A 43 1.29 -9.46 -2.07
N MET A 44 1.24 -10.53 -1.27
CA MET A 44 2.43 -11.19 -0.74
C MET A 44 2.74 -12.45 -1.52
N LYS A 45 4.02 -12.63 -1.87
CA LYS A 45 4.53 -13.84 -2.49
C LYS A 45 5.24 -14.68 -1.44
N CYS A 46 4.71 -15.87 -1.20
CA CYS A 46 5.29 -16.80 -0.25
C CYS A 46 6.46 -17.58 -0.89
N PRO A 47 7.41 -18.09 -0.09
CA PRO A 47 8.54 -18.86 -0.61
C PRO A 47 8.15 -20.13 -1.38
N ASP A 48 6.99 -20.69 -1.10
CA ASP A 48 6.42 -21.86 -1.78
C ASP A 48 5.74 -21.52 -3.12
N GLY A 49 5.77 -20.25 -3.53
CA GLY A 49 5.14 -19.76 -4.77
C GLY A 49 3.66 -19.44 -4.64
N THR A 50 3.04 -19.65 -3.48
CA THR A 50 1.67 -19.23 -3.21
C THR A 50 1.59 -17.73 -2.92
N THR A 51 0.37 -17.20 -2.95
CA THR A 51 0.08 -15.82 -2.61
C THR A 51 -0.78 -15.72 -1.36
N ALA A 52 -0.60 -14.64 -0.59
CA ALA A 52 -1.35 -14.39 0.62
C ALA A 52 -1.86 -12.95 0.69
N THR A 53 -2.95 -12.76 1.43
CA THR A 53 -3.52 -11.45 1.75
C THR A 53 -2.57 -10.69 2.66
N GLY A 54 -2.30 -9.43 2.33
CA GLY A 54 -1.45 -8.54 3.13
C GLY A 54 -1.92 -7.10 3.04
N GLY A 55 -1.04 -6.18 3.40
CA GLY A 55 -1.23 -4.75 3.23
C GLY A 55 -0.05 -4.10 2.53
N MET A 56 -0.23 -2.84 2.14
CA MET A 56 0.82 -1.99 1.61
C MET A 56 0.83 -0.66 2.35
N ASN A 57 2.02 -0.22 2.75
CA ASN A 57 2.27 1.13 3.23
C ASN A 57 3.06 1.87 2.17
N PHE A 58 2.61 3.07 1.83
CA PHE A 58 3.28 3.97 0.90
C PHE A 58 3.59 5.27 1.62
N ARG A 59 4.77 5.84 1.35
CA ARG A 59 5.13 7.19 1.77
C ARG A 59 5.81 7.94 0.64
N TRP A 60 5.42 9.19 0.40
CA TRP A 60 6.02 10.03 -0.64
C TRP A 60 6.09 11.50 -0.24
N SER A 61 6.99 12.24 -0.88
CA SER A 61 7.13 13.69 -0.77
C SER A 61 6.32 14.43 -1.83
N ASP A 62 6.26 15.76 -1.72
CA ASP A 62 5.52 16.61 -2.67
C ASP A 62 6.14 16.64 -4.08
N ASP A 63 7.36 16.14 -4.24
CA ASP A 63 8.00 15.87 -5.53
C ASP A 63 7.47 14.60 -6.22
N LEU A 64 6.46 13.95 -5.63
CA LEU A 64 5.81 12.74 -6.11
C LEU A 64 6.71 11.50 -6.14
N THR A 65 7.85 11.52 -5.45
CA THR A 65 8.70 10.34 -5.27
C THR A 65 8.51 9.74 -3.88
N GLY A 66 8.60 8.42 -3.79
CA GLY A 66 8.31 7.73 -2.55
C GLY A 66 8.82 6.30 -2.48
N TYR A 67 8.50 5.67 -1.36
CA TYR A 67 8.77 4.28 -1.09
C TYR A 67 7.53 3.59 -0.57
N GLY A 68 7.35 2.34 -0.96
CA GLY A 68 6.32 1.45 -0.46
C GLY A 68 6.94 0.20 0.13
N HIS A 69 6.20 -0.48 0.99
CA HIS A 69 6.51 -1.84 1.40
C HIS A 69 5.22 -2.62 1.60
N THR A 70 5.27 -3.92 1.36
CA THR A 70 4.20 -4.82 1.75
C THR A 70 4.36 -5.20 3.22
N PHE A 71 3.27 -5.50 3.90
CA PHE A 71 3.29 -6.03 5.26
C PHE A 71 2.20 -7.09 5.42
N SER A 72 2.31 -7.93 6.44
CA SER A 72 1.21 -8.78 6.90
C SER A 72 0.74 -8.33 8.28
N SER A 73 -0.57 -8.20 8.48
CA SER A 73 -1.19 -7.98 9.79
C SER A 73 -1.57 -9.30 10.48
N THR A 74 -1.60 -10.40 9.73
CA THR A 74 -1.83 -11.77 10.20
C THR A 74 -0.62 -12.65 9.94
N GLU A 75 -0.62 -13.87 10.48
CA GLU A 75 0.28 -14.90 10.01
C GLU A 75 0.02 -15.16 8.52
N ALA A 76 1.03 -14.90 7.71
CA ALA A 76 0.96 -15.10 6.28
C ALA A 76 2.27 -15.72 5.80
N CYS A 77 2.17 -16.63 4.83
CA CYS A 77 3.31 -17.43 4.40
C CYS A 77 4.00 -18.20 5.56
N GLY A 78 3.23 -18.57 6.60
CA GLY A 78 3.75 -19.22 7.81
C GLY A 78 4.70 -18.36 8.66
N LYS A 79 4.72 -17.03 8.43
CA LYS A 79 5.55 -16.08 9.16
C LYS A 79 4.70 -15.14 10.01
N PRO A 80 5.22 -14.68 11.16
CA PRO A 80 4.53 -13.69 11.99
C PRO A 80 4.39 -12.34 11.23
N PRO A 81 3.48 -11.46 11.68
CA PRO A 81 3.31 -10.12 11.14
C PRO A 81 4.65 -9.38 11.02
N GLN A 82 5.01 -8.98 9.79
CA GLN A 82 6.27 -8.28 9.52
C GLN A 82 6.15 -7.40 8.27
N PRO A 83 6.94 -6.31 8.19
CA PRO A 83 7.18 -5.63 6.94
C PRO A 83 8.06 -6.48 6.03
N TYR A 84 7.79 -6.43 4.73
CA TYR A 84 8.57 -7.05 3.66
C TYR A 84 9.36 -5.98 2.90
N ASP A 85 10.08 -6.39 1.85
CA ASP A 85 11.00 -5.54 1.11
C ASP A 85 10.37 -4.20 0.67
N GLN A 86 11.15 -3.14 0.89
CA GLN A 86 10.82 -1.80 0.46
C GLN A 86 11.13 -1.64 -1.03
N PHE A 87 10.24 -0.98 -1.76
CA PHE A 87 10.41 -0.61 -3.17
C PHE A 87 10.19 0.90 -3.35
N THR A 88 10.82 1.50 -4.35
CA THR A 88 10.62 2.91 -4.70
C THR A 88 9.57 3.06 -5.79
N PHE A 89 8.90 4.22 -5.83
CA PHE A 89 7.94 4.56 -6.88
C PHE A 89 7.91 6.07 -7.15
N THR A 90 7.29 6.44 -8.26
CA THR A 90 6.98 7.83 -8.63
C THR A 90 5.52 7.94 -9.04
N LEU A 91 4.83 8.97 -8.56
CA LEU A 91 3.44 9.25 -8.92
C LEU A 91 3.38 10.23 -10.09
N THR A 92 2.30 10.16 -10.84
CA THR A 92 1.95 11.14 -11.87
C THR A 92 0.62 11.79 -11.51
N LYS A 93 0.50 13.09 -11.78
CA LYS A 93 -0.78 13.81 -11.65
C LYS A 93 -1.60 13.52 -12.92
N VAL A 94 -2.85 13.14 -12.73
CA VAL A 94 -3.87 12.92 -13.78
C VAL A 94 -4.93 14.01 -13.73
#